data_AF-A0A699VBD5-F1
#
_entry.id   AF-A0A699VBD5-F1
#
_cell.length_a   1.000
_cell.length_b   1.000
_cell.length_c   1.000
_cell.angle_alpha   90.00
_cell.angle_beta   90.00
_cell.angle_gamma   90.00
#
_symmetry.space_group_name_H-M   'P 1'
#
loop_
_entity.id
_entity.type
_entity.pdbx_description
1 polymer ?
#
loop_
_entity_poly.entity_id
_entity_poly.type
_entity_poly.pdbx_seq_one_letter_code
_entity_poly.pdbx_strand_id
1 'polypeptide(L)'
;ELFALACGPSQTPISVNSYVVNGVRFVVRSRDEHRTTQNNSICSPGPDGEMYYGQLEKILEFSYLSFKTVLFRVKWFDTSNKGRIQNFVIKNNITQIKANGEAFKNDQFILATQVKQCFYLEDMARRPPGWKVVEHVSHKKFLNRGVIVVEDDPDVIHVDNSSDLALSTSL
;
A
#
# COMPACT_ATOMS: atom_id res chain seq x y z
N GLU A 1 6.34 -18.78 -16.78
CA GLU A 1 5.87 -17.42 -16.41
C GLU A 1 5.80 -16.47 -17.62
N LEU A 2 6.87 -16.33 -18.41
CA LEU A 2 6.88 -15.40 -19.56
C LEU A 2 5.74 -15.64 -20.58
N PHE A 3 5.42 -16.91 -20.89
CA PHE A 3 4.27 -17.25 -21.75
C PHE A 3 2.94 -16.76 -21.17
N ALA A 4 2.71 -16.97 -19.87
CA ALA A 4 1.49 -16.51 -19.21
C ALA A 4 1.38 -14.97 -19.21
N LEU A 5 2.49 -14.25 -18.99
CA LEU A 5 2.53 -12.79 -19.12
C LEU A 5 2.19 -12.34 -20.54
N ALA A 6 2.72 -13.00 -21.57
CA ALA A 6 2.43 -12.69 -22.97
C ALA A 6 0.96 -12.95 -23.36
N CYS A 7 0.33 -13.97 -22.77
CA CYS A 7 -1.10 -14.22 -22.95
C CYS A 7 -2.00 -13.18 -22.25
N GLY A 8 -1.45 -12.43 -21.29
CA GLY A 8 -2.20 -11.49 -20.47
C GLY A 8 -3.06 -12.18 -19.39
N PRO A 9 -3.65 -11.39 -18.48
CA PRO A 9 -4.60 -11.88 -17.49
C PRO A 9 -5.99 -12.11 -18.09
N SER A 10 -6.87 -12.76 -17.32
CA SER A 10 -8.31 -12.80 -17.59
C SER A 10 -8.87 -11.39 -17.82
N GLN A 11 -9.80 -11.25 -18.78
CA GLN A 11 -10.33 -9.94 -19.21
C GLN A 11 -10.94 -9.11 -18.08
N THR A 12 -11.50 -9.74 -17.05
CA THR A 12 -12.13 -9.05 -15.93
C THR A 12 -11.38 -9.34 -14.63
N PRO A 13 -10.71 -8.34 -14.03
CA PRO A 13 -10.12 -8.51 -12.71
C PRO A 13 -11.22 -8.61 -11.65
N ILE A 14 -10.93 -9.34 -10.57
CA ILE A 14 -11.81 -9.42 -9.41
C ILE A 14 -11.47 -8.24 -8.49
N SER A 15 -12.49 -7.46 -8.12
CA SER A 15 -12.35 -6.39 -7.12
C SER A 15 -12.67 -6.94 -5.74
N VAL A 16 -11.78 -6.73 -4.77
CA VAL A 16 -12.00 -7.15 -3.39
C VAL A 16 -11.85 -5.98 -2.42
N ASN A 17 -12.39 -6.15 -1.21
CA ASN A 17 -12.38 -5.11 -0.19
C ASN A 17 -11.17 -5.21 0.76
N SER A 18 -10.49 -6.36 0.80
CA SER A 18 -9.30 -6.53 1.61
C SER A 18 -8.36 -7.58 1.04
N TYR A 19 -7.09 -7.49 1.39
CA TYR A 19 -6.05 -8.39 0.91
C TYR A 19 -4.94 -8.55 1.94
N VAL A 20 -4.51 -9.78 2.19
CA VAL A 20 -3.40 -10.07 3.11
C VAL A 20 -2.14 -10.40 2.31
N VAL A 21 -1.08 -9.64 2.54
CA VAL A 21 0.25 -9.85 1.96
C VAL A 21 1.33 -9.59 2.99
N ASN A 22 2.35 -10.45 3.02
CA ASN A 22 3.46 -10.38 3.99
C ASN A 22 2.99 -10.32 5.46
N GLY A 23 1.89 -11.01 5.78
CA GLY A 23 1.30 -11.02 7.14
C GLY A 23 0.54 -9.75 7.52
N VAL A 24 0.31 -8.83 6.57
CA VAL A 24 -0.40 -7.56 6.79
C VAL A 24 -1.70 -7.57 6.02
N ARG A 25 -2.81 -7.29 6.71
CA ARG A 25 -4.12 -7.08 6.10
C ARG A 25 -4.21 -5.63 5.63
N PHE A 26 -4.45 -5.43 4.34
CA PHE A 26 -4.83 -4.16 3.75
C PHE A 26 -6.33 -4.13 3.47
N VAL A 27 -6.98 -3.00 3.72
CA VAL A 27 -8.42 -2.82 3.54
C VAL A 27 -8.67 -1.57 2.71
N VAL A 28 -9.57 -1.65 1.73
CA VAL A 28 -9.95 -0.48 0.91
C VAL A 28 -10.54 0.61 1.80
N ARG A 29 -10.16 1.87 1.52
CA ARG A 29 -10.56 3.02 2.34
C ARG A 29 -12.05 3.09 2.63
N SER A 30 -12.92 2.85 1.63
CA SER A 30 -14.38 2.94 1.79
C SER A 30 -14.92 1.98 2.86
N ARG A 31 -14.27 0.83 3.04
CA ARG A 31 -14.62 -0.15 4.07
C ARG A 31 -13.98 0.17 5.42
N ASP A 32 -12.79 0.75 5.38
CA ASP A 32 -11.96 1.05 6.54
C ASP A 32 -12.41 2.32 7.29
N GLU A 33 -13.04 3.28 6.60
CA GLU A 33 -13.46 4.59 7.14
C GLU A 33 -14.44 4.49 8.32
N HIS A 34 -15.13 3.35 8.46
CA HIS A 34 -16.09 3.08 9.54
C HIS A 34 -15.52 2.19 10.66
N ARG A 35 -14.24 1.84 10.60
CA ARG A 35 -13.59 0.93 11.57
C ARG A 35 -12.68 1.70 12.52
N THR A 36 -12.54 1.17 13.73
CA THR A 36 -11.63 1.71 14.75
C THR A 36 -10.16 1.51 14.37
N THR A 37 -9.84 0.41 13.68
CA THR A 37 -8.50 0.11 13.16
C THR A 37 -8.40 0.53 11.70
N GLN A 38 -7.37 1.30 11.33
CA GLN A 38 -7.15 1.74 9.95
C GLN A 38 -6.10 0.89 9.26
N ASN A 39 -6.48 0.17 8.21
CA ASN A 39 -5.59 -0.68 7.42
C ASN A 39 -5.52 -0.26 5.93
N ASN A 40 -5.92 0.97 5.61
CA ASN A 40 -5.90 1.52 4.24
C ASN A 40 -4.65 2.33 3.90
N SER A 41 -3.77 2.59 4.88
CA SER A 41 -2.67 3.54 4.74
C SER A 41 -1.38 2.82 4.36
N ILE A 42 -0.74 3.27 3.27
CA ILE A 42 0.39 2.57 2.67
C ILE A 42 1.53 3.51 2.31
N CYS A 43 2.75 2.98 2.30
CA CYS A 43 3.92 3.64 1.74
C CYS A 43 4.74 2.70 0.85
N SER A 44 5.47 3.27 -0.10
CA SER A 44 6.34 2.51 -1.00
C SER A 44 7.62 3.29 -1.31
N PRO A 45 8.78 2.61 -1.41
CA PRO A 45 9.94 3.20 -2.07
C PRO A 45 9.62 3.55 -3.51
N GLY A 46 10.05 4.75 -3.90
CA GLY A 46 10.05 5.23 -5.26
C GLY A 46 11.31 4.81 -6.03
N PRO A 47 11.29 4.89 -7.38
CA PRO A 47 12.49 4.71 -8.20
C PRO A 47 13.59 5.74 -7.93
N ASP A 48 13.22 6.91 -7.39
CA ASP A 48 14.12 7.98 -6.95
C ASP A 48 14.73 7.73 -5.55
N GLY A 49 14.35 6.63 -4.89
CA GLY A 49 14.79 6.29 -3.53
C GLY A 49 13.97 6.98 -2.43
N GLU A 50 13.04 7.87 -2.78
CA GLU A 50 12.18 8.57 -1.83
C GLU A 50 10.99 7.71 -1.41
N MET A 51 10.42 7.96 -0.23
CA MET A 51 9.17 7.29 0.17
C MET A 51 7.96 8.04 -0.35
N TYR A 52 7.09 7.32 -1.06
CA TYR A 52 5.75 7.78 -1.40
C TYR A 52 4.72 7.27 -0.40
N TYR A 53 3.72 8.10 -0.14
CA TYR A 53 2.68 7.85 0.85
C TYR A 53 1.33 7.97 0.18
N GLY A 54 0.42 7.03 0.45
CA GLY A 54 -0.91 7.06 -0.12
C GLY A 54 -1.95 6.32 0.70
N GLN A 55 -3.18 6.36 0.18
CA GLN A 55 -4.34 5.64 0.72
C GLN A 55 -4.86 4.65 -0.32
N LEU A 56 -5.11 3.43 0.13
CA LEU A 56 -5.64 2.34 -0.68
C LEU A 56 -7.11 2.59 -1.05
N GLU A 57 -7.39 2.74 -2.33
CA GLU A 57 -8.74 3.00 -2.84
C GLU A 57 -9.40 1.76 -3.46
N LYS A 58 -8.61 0.88 -4.10
CA LYS A 58 -9.13 -0.32 -4.75
C LYS A 58 -8.10 -1.44 -4.72
N ILE A 59 -8.58 -2.68 -4.61
CA ILE A 59 -7.76 -3.88 -4.76
C ILE A 59 -8.30 -4.67 -5.95
N LEU A 60 -7.41 -5.02 -6.88
CA LEU A 60 -7.73 -5.80 -8.08
C LEU A 60 -6.86 -7.06 -8.14
N GLU A 61 -7.49 -8.22 -8.14
CA GLU A 61 -6.84 -9.49 -8.42
C GLU A 61 -6.97 -9.84 -9.90
N PHE A 62 -5.83 -10.14 -10.53
CA PHE A 62 -5.71 -10.59 -11.91
C PHE A 62 -5.28 -12.05 -11.93
N SER A 63 -6.04 -12.88 -12.62
CA SER A 63 -5.69 -14.28 -12.84
C SER A 63 -5.00 -14.44 -14.19
N TYR A 64 -3.79 -14.99 -14.18
CA TYR A 64 -3.07 -15.45 -15.36
C TYR A 64 -3.21 -16.98 -15.49
N LEU A 65 -2.75 -17.53 -16.62
CA LEU A 65 -2.81 -18.98 -16.88
C LEU A 65 -2.17 -19.82 -15.77
N SER A 66 -1.10 -19.34 -15.14
CA SER A 66 -0.32 -20.13 -14.18
C SER A 66 -0.07 -19.44 -12.83
N PHE A 67 -0.56 -18.20 -12.63
CA PHE A 67 -0.36 -17.46 -11.38
C PHE A 67 -1.43 -16.37 -11.22
N LYS A 68 -1.49 -15.75 -10.04
CA LYS A 68 -2.30 -14.56 -9.77
C LYS A 68 -1.41 -13.41 -9.37
N THR A 69 -1.85 -12.19 -9.66
CA THR A 69 -1.20 -10.96 -9.17
C THR A 69 -2.26 -10.00 -8.65
N VAL A 70 -1.88 -9.16 -7.69
CA VAL A 70 -2.78 -8.19 -7.08
C VAL A 70 -2.20 -6.79 -7.22
N LEU A 71 -3.00 -5.90 -7.79
CA LEU A 71 -2.71 -4.48 -7.88
C LEU A 71 -3.56 -3.70 -6.90
N PHE A 72 -2.91 -2.77 -6.23
CA PHE A 72 -3.55 -1.75 -5.41
C PHE A 72 -3.67 -0.47 -6.23
N ARG A 73 -4.87 0.09 -6.29
CA ARG A 73 -5.06 1.48 -6.72
C ARG A 73 -4.93 2.38 -5.50
N VAL A 74 -4.05 3.35 -5.60
CA VAL A 74 -3.63 4.17 -4.47
C VAL A 74 -3.82 5.64 -4.81
N LYS A 75 -4.46 6.36 -3.92
CA LYS A 75 -4.40 7.82 -3.91
C LYS A 75 -3.09 8.24 -3.27
N TRP A 76 -2.09 8.50 -4.10
CA TRP A 76 -0.79 9.00 -3.66
C TRP A 76 -0.87 10.47 -3.27
N PHE A 77 -0.34 10.82 -2.10
CA PHE A 77 -0.23 12.21 -1.66
C PHE A 77 0.88 12.94 -2.40
N ASP A 78 0.65 14.21 -2.78
CA ASP A 78 1.72 15.07 -3.31
C ASP A 78 2.65 15.50 -2.17
N THR A 79 3.78 14.81 -2.03
CA THR A 79 4.83 15.12 -1.06
C THR A 79 5.93 16.03 -1.61
N SER A 80 5.78 16.56 -2.82
CA SER A 80 6.80 17.43 -3.43
C SER A 80 6.85 18.79 -2.72
N ASN A 81 8.06 19.19 -2.33
CA ASN A 81 8.33 20.53 -1.83
C ASN A 81 8.69 21.45 -3.01
N LYS A 82 7.94 22.56 -3.17
CA LYS A 82 8.06 23.48 -4.31
C LYS A 82 8.30 24.90 -3.81
N GLY A 83 9.55 25.36 -3.86
CA GLY A 83 9.93 26.68 -3.36
C GLY A 83 9.58 26.84 -1.88
N ARG A 84 8.66 27.76 -1.56
CA ARG A 84 8.18 28.00 -0.19
C ARG A 84 7.06 27.05 0.25
N ILE A 85 6.46 26.29 -0.67
CA ILE A 85 5.39 25.33 -0.37
C ILE A 85 6.02 24.03 0.13
N GLN A 86 5.72 23.69 1.38
CA GLN A 86 6.12 22.42 1.98
C GLN A 86 4.91 21.48 2.07
N ASN A 87 5.07 20.29 1.52
CA ASN A 87 4.13 19.18 1.64
C ASN A 87 4.74 17.97 2.37
N PHE A 88 6.05 18.00 2.61
CA PHE A 88 6.79 16.95 3.31
C PHE A 88 7.85 17.56 4.23
N VAL A 89 7.91 17.11 5.48
CA VAL A 89 8.89 17.55 6.47
C VAL A 89 9.35 16.36 7.31
N ILE A 90 10.66 16.24 7.52
CA ILE A 90 11.22 15.39 8.57
C ILE A 90 11.85 16.30 9.62
N LYS A 91 11.39 16.20 10.87
CA LYS A 91 11.98 16.91 12.01
C LYS A 91 11.99 16.00 13.22
N ASN A 92 13.13 15.91 13.91
CA ASN A 92 13.30 15.05 15.10
C ASN A 92 12.87 13.59 14.85
N ASN A 93 13.21 13.05 13.67
CA ASN A 93 12.80 11.71 13.20
C ASN A 93 11.29 11.50 13.05
N ILE A 94 10.50 12.56 13.07
CA ILE A 94 9.06 12.52 12.79
C ILE A 94 8.85 12.94 11.34
N THR A 95 8.31 12.03 10.55
CA THR A 95 7.85 12.30 9.18
C THR A 95 6.47 12.91 9.23
N GLN A 96 6.28 14.04 8.55
CA GLN A 96 5.00 14.70 8.41
C GLN A 96 4.72 15.01 6.95
N ILE A 97 3.50 14.71 6.51
CA ILE A 97 3.04 14.91 5.14
C ILE A 97 1.77 15.76 5.12
N LYS A 98 1.54 16.48 4.02
CA LYS A 98 0.29 17.18 3.77
C LYS A 98 -0.62 16.32 2.89
N ALA A 99 -1.72 15.82 3.44
CA ALA A 99 -2.57 14.81 2.80
C ALA A 99 -3.64 15.38 1.84
N ASN A 100 -3.52 16.66 1.45
CA ASN A 100 -4.53 17.36 0.64
C ASN A 100 -4.22 17.32 -0.86
N GLY A 101 -2.92 17.25 -1.21
CA GLY A 101 -2.46 17.15 -2.58
C GLY A 101 -2.44 15.70 -3.05
N GLU A 102 -2.57 15.50 -4.36
CA GLU A 102 -2.55 14.17 -4.98
C GLU A 102 -1.54 14.14 -6.13
N ALA A 103 -0.65 13.16 -6.08
CA ALA A 103 0.35 12.86 -7.10
C ALA A 103 -0.07 11.65 -7.95
N PHE A 104 0.62 11.46 -9.08
CA PHE A 104 0.50 10.25 -9.91
C PHE A 104 -0.95 9.88 -10.31
N LYS A 105 -1.81 10.86 -10.59
CA LYS A 105 -3.23 10.62 -10.94
C LYS A 105 -3.43 9.71 -12.16
N ASN A 106 -2.46 9.70 -13.07
CA ASN A 106 -2.46 8.86 -14.27
C ASN A 106 -1.71 7.53 -14.08
N ASP A 107 -1.12 7.30 -12.90
CA ASP A 107 -0.31 6.11 -12.57
C ASP A 107 -0.49 5.74 -11.09
N GLN A 108 -1.70 5.27 -10.75
CA GLN A 108 -2.12 5.00 -9.37
C GLN A 108 -1.94 3.54 -8.93
N PHE A 109 -1.45 2.67 -9.82
CA PHE A 109 -1.42 1.23 -9.57
C PHE A 109 -0.04 0.77 -9.13
N ILE A 110 0.00 -0.05 -8.09
CA ILE A 110 1.22 -0.67 -7.57
C ILE A 110 0.96 -2.13 -7.22
N LEU A 111 1.98 -2.99 -7.31
CA LEU A 111 1.86 -4.37 -6.84
C LEU A 111 1.67 -4.38 -5.32
N ALA A 112 0.74 -5.21 -4.83
CA ALA A 112 0.51 -5.37 -3.40
C ALA A 112 1.79 -5.78 -2.63
N THR A 113 2.73 -6.45 -3.29
CA THR A 113 4.00 -6.89 -2.70
C THR A 113 5.04 -5.77 -2.55
N GLN A 114 4.84 -4.62 -3.20
CA GLN A 114 5.77 -3.49 -3.17
C GLN A 114 5.46 -2.47 -2.06
N VAL A 115 4.31 -2.60 -1.39
CA VAL A 115 3.86 -1.64 -0.38
C VAL A 115 4.16 -2.13 1.03
N LYS A 116 4.30 -1.17 1.95
CA LYS A 116 4.32 -1.39 3.39
C LYS A 116 3.15 -0.66 4.03
N GLN A 117 2.71 -1.15 5.19
CA GLN A 117 1.74 -0.43 5.99
C GLN A 117 2.40 0.74 6.74
N CYS A 118 1.68 1.85 6.80
CA CYS A 118 1.96 2.97 7.68
C CYS A 118 0.65 3.49 8.27
N PHE A 119 0.73 4.33 9.30
CA PHE A 119 -0.43 5.03 9.83
C PHE A 119 -0.27 6.53 9.65
N TYR A 120 -1.40 7.21 9.47
CA TYR A 120 -1.45 8.67 9.41
C TYR A 120 -2.24 9.23 10.59
N LEU A 121 -1.57 9.96 11.46
CA LEU A 121 -2.18 10.63 12.60
C LEU A 121 -2.37 12.11 12.27
N GLU A 122 -3.57 12.64 12.45
CA GLU A 122 -3.83 14.07 12.19
C GLU A 122 -3.02 14.94 13.16
N ASP A 123 -2.26 15.89 12.63
CA ASP A 123 -1.54 16.88 13.45
C ASP A 123 -2.46 18.07 13.75
N MET A 124 -3.23 17.94 14.83
CA MET A 124 -4.21 18.95 15.25
C MET A 124 -3.58 20.27 15.70
N ALA A 125 -2.30 20.27 16.08
CA ALA A 125 -1.58 21.44 16.57
C ALA A 125 -1.00 22.28 15.42
N ARG A 126 -0.76 21.67 14.26
CA ARG A 126 -0.12 22.33 13.12
C ARG A 126 -1.12 23.12 12.26
N ARG A 127 -0.66 24.28 11.79
CA ARG A 127 -1.38 25.13 10.84
C ARG A 127 -0.57 25.32 9.55
N PRO A 128 -1.21 25.35 8.37
CA PRO A 128 -2.64 25.12 8.11
C PRO A 128 -3.06 23.64 8.35
N PRO A 129 -4.35 23.29 8.42
CA PRO A 129 -4.79 21.90 8.61
C PRO A 129 -4.43 20.99 7.42
N GLY A 130 -4.55 19.66 7.63
CA GLY A 130 -4.27 18.63 6.64
C GLY A 130 -2.86 18.04 6.72
N TRP A 131 -2.11 18.38 7.78
CA TRP A 131 -0.86 17.69 8.10
C TRP A 131 -1.15 16.40 8.84
N LYS A 132 -0.44 15.35 8.45
CA LYS A 132 -0.47 14.06 9.13
C LYS A 132 0.94 13.65 9.51
N VAL A 133 1.10 13.18 10.74
CA VAL A 133 2.29 12.46 11.19
C VAL A 133 2.23 11.05 10.60
N VAL A 134 3.34 10.59 10.03
CA VAL A 134 3.45 9.23 9.50
C VAL A 134 4.15 8.35 10.52
N GLU A 135 3.48 7.27 10.91
CA GLU A 135 4.06 6.19 11.71
C GLU A 135 4.35 4.99 10.80
N HIS A 136 5.61 4.62 10.66
CA HIS A 136 6.02 3.47 9.85
C HIS A 136 5.89 2.18 10.66
N VAL A 137 5.20 1.18 10.12
CA VAL A 137 5.05 -0.11 10.79
C VAL A 137 6.17 -1.05 10.37
N SER A 138 6.94 -1.51 11.35
CA SER A 138 7.88 -2.60 11.17
C SER A 138 7.23 -3.90 11.60
N HIS A 139 6.59 -4.61 10.66
CA HIS A 139 6.11 -5.96 10.94
C HIS A 139 7.32 -6.88 11.11
N LYS A 140 7.53 -7.37 12.33
CA LYS A 140 8.46 -8.49 12.55
C LYS A 140 7.95 -9.64 11.69
N LYS A 141 8.77 -10.14 10.75
CA LYS A 141 8.47 -11.38 10.01
C LYS A 141 8.30 -12.49 11.06
N PHE A 142 7.07 -12.77 11.47
CA PHE A 142 6.81 -13.96 12.26
C PHE A 142 7.08 -15.14 11.33
N LEU A 143 8.13 -15.91 11.63
CA LEU A 143 8.28 -17.23 11.01
C LEU A 143 6.97 -17.97 11.23
N ASN A 144 6.42 -18.48 10.14
CA ASN A 144 5.14 -19.14 10.04
C ASN A 144 4.95 -20.19 11.17
N ARG A 145 4.29 -19.80 12.26
CA ARG A 145 3.71 -20.71 13.25
C ARG A 145 2.31 -20.22 13.58
N GLY A 146 1.40 -20.55 12.67
CA GLY A 146 0.05 -20.98 12.97
C GLY A 146 -0.70 -20.15 14.00
N VAL A 147 -1.07 -18.92 13.64
CA VAL A 147 -2.31 -18.33 14.14
C VAL A 147 -3.07 -17.84 12.92
N ILE A 148 -3.91 -18.73 12.37
CA ILE A 148 -4.98 -18.30 11.47
C ILE A 148 -5.97 -17.58 12.39
N VAL A 149 -5.90 -16.25 12.43
CA VAL A 149 -7.03 -15.49 12.94
C VAL A 149 -8.12 -15.67 11.88
N VAL A 150 -9.06 -16.57 12.16
CA VAL A 150 -10.27 -16.73 11.36
C VAL A 150 -11.09 -15.46 11.60
N GLU A 151 -10.97 -14.49 10.68
CA GLU A 151 -11.95 -13.41 10.60
C GLU A 151 -12.99 -13.82 9.56
N ASP A 152 -14.26 -13.92 9.98
CA ASP A 152 -15.45 -14.19 9.17
C ASP A 152 -15.76 -13.02 8.22
N ASP A 153 -14.84 -12.72 7.34
CA ASP A 153 -14.99 -11.68 6.34
C ASP A 153 -14.90 -12.32 4.95
N PRO A 154 -16.05 -12.51 4.27
CA PRO A 154 -16.12 -13.26 3.02
C PRO A 154 -15.36 -12.60 1.86
N ASP A 155 -14.87 -11.37 2.04
CA ASP A 155 -14.14 -10.59 1.02
C ASP A 155 -12.62 -10.53 1.27
N VAL A 156 -12.08 -11.45 2.07
CA VAL A 156 -10.64 -11.51 2.36
C VAL A 156 -9.95 -12.55 1.47
N ILE A 157 -8.93 -12.11 0.74
CA ILE A 157 -8.01 -13.02 0.06
C ILE A 157 -6.68 -13.05 0.80
N HIS A 158 -6.19 -14.26 1.10
CA HIS A 158 -4.90 -14.53 1.71
C HIS A 158 -3.90 -15.03 0.64
N VAL A 159 -2.69 -14.45 0.61
CA VAL A 159 -1.59 -15.00 -0.18
C VAL A 159 -0.36 -15.16 0.70
N ASP A 160 0.02 -16.42 0.94
CA ASP A 160 1.31 -16.78 1.49
C ASP A 160 2.35 -16.70 0.37
N ASN A 161 3.13 -15.62 0.35
CA ASN A 161 4.33 -15.54 -0.49
C ASN A 161 5.41 -16.46 0.11
N SER A 162 5.30 -17.76 -0.16
CA SER A 162 6.43 -18.69 -0.06
C SER A 162 7.17 -18.72 -1.40
N SER A 163 7.71 -17.58 -1.81
CA SER A 163 8.74 -17.51 -2.86
C SER A 163 9.59 -16.27 -2.65
N ASP A 164 10.62 -16.42 -1.82
CA ASP A 164 11.81 -15.57 -1.89
C ASP A 164 12.44 -15.74 -3.29
N LEU A 165 12.02 -14.95 -4.27
CA LEU A 165 12.84 -14.68 -5.44
C LEU A 165 13.39 -13.26 -5.33
N ALA A 166 14.61 -13.19 -4.80
CA ALA A 166 15.48 -12.05 -5.04
C ALA A 166 15.75 -11.96 -6.55
N LEU A 167 15.11 -11.02 -7.24
CA LEU A 167 15.58 -10.56 -8.54
C LEU A 167 16.83 -9.71 -8.28
N SER A 168 17.98 -10.39 -8.16
CA SER A 168 19.27 -9.74 -8.37
C SER A 168 19.41 -9.50 -9.87
N THR A 169 19.26 -8.25 -10.30
CA THR A 169 19.74 -7.82 -11.62
C THR A 169 21.11 -7.19 -11.41
N SER A 170 22.15 -7.99 -11.55
CA SER A 170 23.50 -7.50 -11.84
C SER A 170 23.59 -7.24 -13.34
N LEU A 171 23.72 -5.97 -13.72
CA LEU A 171 24.45 -5.48 -14.89
C LEU A 171 25.23 -4.24 -14.48
#